data_AF-A0A929EB38-F1
#
_entry.id   AF-A0A929EB38-F1
#
_cell.length_a   1.000
_cell.length_b   1.000
_cell.length_c   1.000
_cell.angle_alpha   90.00
_cell.angle_beta   90.00
_cell.angle_gamma   90.00
#
_symmetry.space_group_name_H-M   'P 1'
#
loop_
_entity.id
_entity.type
_entity.pdbx_description
1 polymer ?
#
loop_
_entity_poly.entity_id
_entity_poly.type
_entity_poly.pdbx_seq_one_letter_code
_entity_poly.pdbx_strand_id
1 'polypeptide(L)'
;MITLTGRPFVKSLFYLLVLVISGCIMASSKDELLVDPHQDNIIDSSKEIPINEQTFICLKKMHPVRGFFVDNLLGGLDDTIAAANQPDGAFYPPGSVVQLIPTEVMIKHNKGWSKKTNDWEFFELIVSEQGSKIKVRGTTQVFNKFGGNCLDCHLQAEPQWDFICEDNHGCEPLPIPDFLIRWTQEGDPRCP
;
A
#
# COMPACT_ATOMS: atom_id res chain seq x y z
N MET A 1 63.40 41.80 -16.38
CA MET A 1 63.33 42.74 -15.23
C MET A 1 63.67 44.10 -15.84
N ILE A 2 62.76 44.98 -16.25
CA ILE A 2 61.56 45.56 -15.63
C ILE A 2 60.54 45.88 -16.75
N THR A 3 59.27 45.66 -16.48
CA THR A 3 58.10 45.86 -17.35
C THR A 3 57.78 47.33 -17.62
N LEU A 4 57.49 47.66 -18.88
CA LEU A 4 56.84 48.88 -19.35
C LEU A 4 55.41 48.56 -19.83
N THR A 5 54.61 49.62 -19.95
CA THR A 5 53.24 49.70 -20.52
C THR A 5 52.13 49.35 -19.51
N GLY A 6 51.02 50.09 -19.38
CA GLY A 6 50.48 51.24 -20.08
C GLY A 6 49.10 51.54 -19.48
N ARG A 7 48.73 52.83 -19.45
CA ARG A 7 47.38 53.41 -19.15
C ARG A 7 46.29 52.83 -20.11
N PRO A 8 44.99 53.23 -20.13
CA PRO A 8 44.29 54.38 -19.51
C PRO A 8 42.83 54.09 -19.00
N PHE A 9 42.23 54.96 -18.16
CA PHE A 9 41.09 55.89 -18.50
C PHE A 9 39.77 55.14 -18.82
N VAL A 10 38.62 55.37 -18.19
CA VAL A 10 37.75 56.56 -18.35
C VAL A 10 36.66 56.55 -17.26
N LYS A 11 36.55 57.69 -16.58
CA LYS A 11 35.37 58.43 -16.09
C LYS A 11 33.98 57.79 -16.26
N SER A 12 33.16 57.81 -15.21
CA SER A 12 31.88 58.54 -15.30
C SER A 12 31.30 58.88 -13.93
N LEU A 13 31.11 60.17 -13.75
CA LEU A 13 30.38 60.87 -12.72
C LEU A 13 28.88 60.76 -13.03
N PHE A 14 28.00 60.60 -12.05
CA PHE A 14 26.89 61.51 -11.76
C PHE A 14 25.94 60.92 -10.71
N TYR A 15 25.78 61.71 -9.65
CA TYR A 15 24.80 61.56 -8.57
C TYR A 15 23.37 61.71 -9.08
N LEU A 16 22.43 60.90 -8.57
CA LEU A 16 21.10 61.40 -8.24
C LEU A 16 20.49 60.61 -7.08
N LEU A 17 20.29 61.33 -5.97
CA LEU A 17 19.59 60.91 -4.77
C LEU A 17 18.08 61.03 -5.01
N VAL A 18 17.34 59.93 -4.92
CA VAL A 18 15.87 59.96 -4.79
C VAL A 18 15.47 58.98 -3.68
N LEU A 19 15.14 59.55 -2.53
CA LEU A 19 14.49 58.89 -1.40
C LEU A 19 13.00 58.73 -1.74
N VAL A 20 12.52 57.49 -1.87
CA VAL A 20 11.08 57.17 -1.80
C VAL A 20 10.89 56.07 -0.77
N ILE A 21 10.20 56.45 0.30
CA ILE A 21 9.68 55.57 1.35
C ILE A 21 8.48 54.86 0.75
N SER A 22 8.49 53.53 0.64
CA SER A 22 7.27 52.77 0.43
C SER A 22 7.45 51.31 0.87
N GLY A 23 6.77 50.96 1.97
CA GLY A 23 6.18 49.65 2.23
C GLY A 23 7.11 48.44 2.35
N CYS A 24 7.23 47.91 3.56
CA CYS A 24 7.44 46.48 3.76
C CYS A 24 6.30 45.72 3.06
N ILE A 25 6.54 45.18 1.86
CA ILE A 25 5.71 44.12 1.32
C ILE A 25 6.48 42.83 1.62
N MET A 26 6.02 42.14 2.67
CA MET A 26 6.20 40.71 2.82
C MET A 26 5.60 40.06 1.56
N ALA A 27 6.43 39.75 0.58
CA ALA A 27 6.00 38.92 -0.53
C ALA A 27 5.79 37.52 0.04
N SER A 28 4.51 37.22 0.29
CA SER A 28 3.94 35.89 0.49
C SER A 28 4.74 34.86 -0.29
N SER A 29 5.34 33.90 0.42
CA SER A 29 5.82 32.67 -0.20
C SER A 29 4.67 32.13 -1.02
N LYS A 30 4.81 32.15 -2.35
CA LYS A 30 4.01 31.29 -3.20
C LYS A 30 4.39 29.90 -2.72
N ASP A 31 3.42 29.27 -2.08
CA ASP A 31 3.43 27.86 -1.75
C ASP A 31 3.52 27.12 -3.09
N GLU A 32 4.75 27.00 -3.59
CA GLU A 32 5.08 26.09 -4.66
C GLU A 32 4.91 24.71 -4.04
N LEU A 33 3.69 24.18 -4.20
CA LEU A 33 3.35 22.79 -3.95
C LEU A 33 4.44 21.93 -4.58
N LEU A 34 5.40 21.52 -3.77
CA LEU A 34 6.25 20.40 -4.07
C LEU A 34 5.31 19.19 -4.08
N VAL A 35 4.80 18.86 -5.27
CA VAL A 35 4.11 17.60 -5.50
C VAL A 35 5.16 16.53 -5.27
N ASP A 36 5.09 15.88 -4.10
CA ASP A 36 5.85 14.69 -3.81
C ASP A 36 5.42 13.61 -4.83
N PRO A 37 6.33 13.05 -5.64
CA PRO A 37 6.02 11.98 -6.59
C PRO A 37 5.53 10.68 -5.92
N HIS A 38 5.47 10.62 -4.58
CA HIS A 38 4.87 9.54 -3.82
C HIS A 38 3.38 9.75 -3.45
N GLN A 39 2.76 10.84 -3.90
CA GLN A 39 1.40 11.25 -3.51
C GLN A 39 0.26 10.58 -4.32
N ASP A 40 0.40 9.31 -4.69
CA ASP A 40 -0.64 8.54 -5.39
C ASP A 40 -1.42 7.57 -4.48
N ASN A 41 -1.14 7.57 -3.17
CA ASN A 41 -1.88 6.81 -2.16
C ASN A 41 -2.65 7.75 -1.22
N ILE A 42 -3.68 8.42 -1.74
CA ILE A 42 -4.60 9.13 -0.85
C ILE A 42 -5.47 8.09 -0.15
N ILE A 43 -5.19 7.91 1.15
CA ILE A 43 -5.96 7.07 2.06
C ILE A 43 -6.95 7.93 2.85
N ASP A 44 -8.21 7.50 2.90
CA ASP A 44 -9.22 8.11 3.76
C ASP A 44 -9.28 7.38 5.11
N SER A 45 -8.56 7.90 6.10
CA SER A 45 -8.46 7.30 7.43
C SER A 45 -9.80 7.20 8.16
N SER A 46 -10.82 7.98 7.78
CA SER A 46 -12.16 7.88 8.37
C SER A 46 -12.89 6.58 8.00
N LYS A 47 -12.39 5.88 6.96
CA LYS A 47 -12.92 4.62 6.44
C LYS A 47 -12.08 3.41 6.82
N GLU A 48 -11.00 3.62 7.56
CA GLU A 48 -10.14 2.54 8.03
C GLU A 48 -10.90 1.64 9.02
N ILE A 49 -10.62 0.34 8.96
CA ILE A 49 -11.09 -0.65 9.92
C ILE A 49 -9.93 -0.84 10.91
N PRO A 50 -10.17 -0.75 12.23
CA PRO A 50 -9.12 -0.98 13.21
C PRO A 50 -8.54 -2.39 13.09
N ILE A 51 -7.23 -2.48 12.85
CA ILE A 51 -6.50 -3.75 12.71
C ILE A 51 -5.31 -3.74 13.66
N ASN A 52 -5.15 -4.81 14.44
CA ASN A 52 -4.04 -5.02 15.35
C ASN A 52 -3.54 -6.47 15.28
N GLU A 53 -2.54 -6.81 16.07
CA GLU A 53 -1.92 -8.14 16.07
C GLU A 53 -2.90 -9.27 16.44
N GLN A 54 -3.97 -8.97 17.20
CA GLN A 54 -4.99 -9.95 17.59
C GLN A 54 -6.02 -10.21 16.48
N THR A 55 -6.04 -9.38 15.43
CA THR A 55 -6.88 -9.59 14.24
C THR A 55 -6.50 -10.89 13.50
N PHE A 56 -5.22 -11.26 13.52
CA PHE A 56 -4.71 -12.39 12.73
C PHE A 56 -4.75 -13.69 13.53
N ILE A 57 -5.71 -14.55 13.20
CA ILE A 57 -5.94 -15.82 13.87
C ILE A 57 -5.31 -16.99 13.09
N CYS A 58 -5.33 -18.18 13.71
CA CYS A 58 -5.02 -19.45 13.05
C CYS A 58 -5.85 -19.64 11.78
N LEU A 59 -5.20 -19.99 10.66
CA LEU A 59 -5.87 -20.23 9.37
C LEU A 59 -7.00 -21.26 9.46
N LYS A 60 -6.82 -22.33 10.25
CA LYS A 60 -7.82 -23.40 10.41
C LYS A 60 -9.10 -22.95 11.14
N LYS A 61 -9.12 -21.72 11.69
CA LYS A 61 -10.33 -21.10 12.26
C LYS A 61 -11.11 -20.25 11.25
N MET A 62 -10.50 -19.93 10.12
CA MET A 62 -11.14 -19.21 9.01
C MET A 62 -11.89 -20.18 8.09
N HIS A 63 -12.74 -19.65 7.21
CA HIS A 63 -13.47 -20.46 6.24
C HIS A 63 -12.58 -20.81 5.04
N PRO A 64 -12.37 -22.09 4.69
CA PRO A 64 -11.57 -22.47 3.53
C PRO A 64 -12.35 -22.23 2.22
N VAL A 65 -11.68 -21.65 1.22
CA VAL A 65 -12.18 -21.48 -0.14
C VAL A 65 -11.10 -21.96 -1.10
N ARG A 66 -11.31 -23.11 -1.75
CA ARG A 66 -10.49 -23.61 -2.88
C ARG A 66 -8.96 -23.44 -2.75
N GLY A 67 -8.40 -23.59 -1.56
CA GLY A 67 -6.94 -23.50 -1.34
C GLY A 67 -6.46 -22.21 -0.67
N PHE A 68 -7.34 -21.25 -0.39
CA PHE A 68 -7.09 -20.12 0.51
C PHE A 68 -8.15 -20.07 1.62
N PHE A 69 -8.08 -19.08 2.49
CA PHE A 69 -8.97 -18.93 3.65
C PHE A 69 -9.55 -17.52 3.72
N VAL A 70 -10.81 -17.42 4.15
CA VAL A 70 -11.52 -16.15 4.32
C VAL A 70 -12.16 -15.99 5.70
N ASP A 71 -12.22 -14.75 6.17
CA ASP A 71 -12.99 -14.33 7.33
C ASP A 71 -13.59 -12.92 7.10
N ASN A 72 -14.31 -12.36 8.06
CA ASN A 72 -14.78 -10.98 8.00
C ASN A 72 -14.78 -10.27 9.37
N LEU A 73 -14.06 -9.15 9.47
CA LEU A 73 -13.89 -8.38 10.71
C LEU A 73 -15.14 -7.60 11.15
N LEU A 74 -16.13 -7.45 10.27
CA LEU A 74 -17.38 -6.72 10.51
C LEU A 74 -18.58 -7.66 10.64
N GLY A 75 -18.34 -8.98 10.71
CA GLY A 75 -19.38 -9.99 10.85
C GLY A 75 -20.05 -10.43 9.53
N GLY A 76 -19.57 -9.96 8.39
CA GLY A 76 -20.09 -10.29 7.05
C GLY A 76 -19.47 -11.54 6.42
N LEU A 77 -19.24 -12.61 7.20
CA LEU A 77 -18.54 -13.81 6.71
C LEU A 77 -19.27 -14.46 5.52
N ASP A 78 -20.59 -14.61 5.61
CA ASP A 78 -21.40 -15.24 4.55
C ASP A 78 -21.31 -14.45 3.23
N ASP A 79 -21.27 -13.12 3.29
CA ASP A 79 -21.11 -12.26 2.11
C ASP A 79 -19.70 -12.37 1.52
N THR A 80 -18.67 -12.48 2.36
CA THR A 80 -17.29 -12.73 1.92
C THR A 80 -17.18 -14.10 1.24
N ILE A 81 -17.81 -15.15 1.79
CA ILE A 81 -17.86 -16.49 1.18
C ILE A 81 -18.63 -16.44 -0.15
N ALA A 82 -19.76 -15.72 -0.19
CA ALA A 82 -20.56 -15.58 -1.39
C ALA A 82 -19.77 -14.90 -2.52
N ALA A 83 -19.06 -13.80 -2.22
CA ALA A 83 -18.18 -13.13 -3.17
C ALA A 83 -17.07 -14.07 -3.67
N ALA A 84 -16.43 -14.79 -2.75
CA ALA A 84 -15.38 -15.75 -3.06
C ALA A 84 -15.85 -16.95 -3.89
N ASN A 85 -17.15 -17.19 -4.03
CA ASN A 85 -17.69 -18.29 -4.84
C ASN A 85 -18.46 -17.81 -6.08
N GLN A 86 -18.43 -16.52 -6.41
CA GLN A 86 -19.09 -16.02 -7.62
C GLN A 86 -18.34 -16.47 -8.87
N PRO A 87 -19.01 -17.16 -9.81
CA PRO A 87 -18.36 -17.72 -11.00
C PRO A 87 -17.86 -16.66 -11.98
N ASP A 88 -18.47 -15.47 -11.97
CA ASP A 88 -18.12 -14.34 -12.84
C ASP A 88 -17.33 -13.24 -12.09
N GLY A 89 -16.86 -13.54 -10.88
CA GLY A 89 -16.20 -12.59 -10.00
C GLY A 89 -17.17 -11.70 -9.21
N ALA A 90 -16.66 -11.10 -8.14
CA ALA A 90 -17.39 -10.16 -7.31
C ALA A 90 -16.45 -9.27 -6.51
N PHE A 91 -16.96 -8.09 -6.17
CA PHE A 91 -16.33 -7.26 -5.15
C PHE A 91 -16.60 -7.84 -3.77
N TYR A 92 -15.53 -8.06 -3.02
CA TYR A 92 -15.61 -8.48 -1.63
C TYR A 92 -16.19 -7.35 -0.77
N PRO A 93 -17.00 -7.67 0.26
CA PRO A 93 -17.54 -6.66 1.17
C PRO A 93 -16.45 -6.11 2.12
N PRO A 94 -16.66 -4.91 2.70
CA PRO A 94 -15.83 -4.42 3.79
C PRO A 94 -15.67 -5.43 4.93
N GLY A 95 -14.51 -5.44 5.55
CA GLY A 95 -14.14 -6.37 6.60
C GLY A 95 -13.59 -7.70 6.10
N SER A 96 -13.68 -8.01 4.81
CA SER A 96 -13.15 -9.27 4.26
C SER A 96 -11.67 -9.43 4.58
N VAL A 97 -11.32 -10.60 5.09
CA VAL A 97 -9.94 -11.05 5.34
C VAL A 97 -9.66 -12.20 4.38
N VAL A 98 -8.55 -12.15 3.66
CA VAL A 98 -8.14 -13.20 2.73
C VAL A 98 -6.69 -13.60 3.02
N GLN A 99 -6.44 -14.89 3.20
CA GLN A 99 -5.11 -15.45 3.43
C GLN A 99 -4.86 -16.70 2.59
N LEU A 100 -3.76 -16.71 1.86
CA LEU A 100 -3.24 -17.91 1.21
C LEU A 100 -2.24 -18.65 2.11
N ILE A 101 -1.31 -17.94 2.75
CA ILE A 101 -0.29 -18.51 3.64
C ILE A 101 -0.29 -17.77 4.99
N PRO A 102 0.23 -18.38 6.09
CA PRO A 102 0.13 -17.78 7.41
C PRO A 102 0.76 -16.38 7.53
N THR A 103 1.82 -16.12 6.76
CA THR A 103 2.65 -14.91 6.85
C THR A 103 2.16 -13.76 5.98
N GLU A 104 1.09 -13.93 5.20
CA GLU A 104 0.57 -12.89 4.32
C GLU A 104 -0.95 -12.81 4.42
N VAL A 105 -1.49 -11.59 4.41
CA VAL A 105 -2.94 -11.36 4.49
C VAL A 105 -3.29 -10.07 3.77
N MET A 106 -4.48 -10.04 3.17
CA MET A 106 -5.11 -8.82 2.69
C MET A 106 -6.44 -8.61 3.39
N ILE A 107 -6.73 -7.37 3.78
CA ILE A 107 -7.95 -6.98 4.48
C ILE A 107 -8.61 -5.84 3.72
N LYS A 108 -9.92 -5.95 3.51
CA LYS A 108 -10.69 -4.94 2.80
C LYS A 108 -11.31 -3.92 3.76
N HIS A 109 -10.95 -2.66 3.61
CA HIS A 109 -11.51 -1.55 4.38
C HIS A 109 -12.88 -1.10 3.87
N ASN A 110 -13.44 -0.05 4.48
CA ASN A 110 -14.70 0.51 4.03
C ASN A 110 -14.54 1.19 2.67
N LYS A 111 -15.64 1.22 1.91
CA LYS A 111 -15.67 1.68 0.51
C LYS A 111 -15.05 3.07 0.32
N GLY A 112 -14.02 3.15 -0.51
CA GLY A 112 -13.28 4.37 -0.84
C GLY A 112 -12.27 4.79 0.23
N TRP A 113 -11.78 3.85 1.05
CA TRP A 113 -10.58 3.99 1.89
C TRP A 113 -9.33 4.14 1.03
N SER A 114 -9.18 3.34 -0.03
CA SER A 114 -8.07 3.40 -0.98
C SER A 114 -8.56 3.15 -2.39
N LYS A 115 -8.56 4.20 -3.22
CA LYS A 115 -8.92 4.06 -4.64
C LYS A 115 -7.94 3.17 -5.40
N LYS A 116 -6.66 3.21 -5.04
CA LYS A 116 -5.58 2.53 -5.77
C LYS A 116 -5.61 1.01 -5.61
N THR A 117 -6.09 0.54 -4.47
CA THR A 117 -6.13 -0.89 -4.13
C THR A 117 -7.55 -1.43 -4.00
N ASN A 118 -8.55 -0.68 -4.47
CA ASN A 118 -9.96 -0.97 -4.27
C ASN A 118 -10.29 -1.35 -2.81
N ASP A 119 -9.77 -0.54 -1.90
CA ASP A 119 -9.91 -0.66 -0.45
C ASP A 119 -9.16 -1.82 0.22
N TRP A 120 -8.35 -2.57 -0.51
CA TRP A 120 -7.47 -3.60 0.06
C TRP A 120 -6.23 -3.02 0.70
N GLU A 121 -5.94 -3.45 1.92
CA GLU A 121 -4.63 -3.33 2.58
C GLU A 121 -3.93 -4.68 2.61
N PHE A 122 -2.62 -4.69 2.38
CA PHE A 122 -1.77 -5.87 2.40
C PHE A 122 -0.89 -5.87 3.65
N PHE A 123 -0.57 -7.07 4.15
CA PHE A 123 0.25 -7.26 5.33
C PHE A 123 1.23 -8.41 5.14
N GLU A 124 2.46 -8.19 5.59
CA GLU A 124 3.39 -9.27 5.92
C GLU A 124 3.41 -9.45 7.43
N LEU A 125 3.28 -10.71 7.87
CA LEU A 125 3.22 -11.09 9.27
C LEU A 125 4.45 -11.90 9.67
N ILE A 126 4.85 -11.73 10.93
CA ILE A 126 5.63 -12.73 11.66
C ILE A 126 4.63 -13.56 12.47
N VAL A 127 4.66 -14.88 12.34
CA VAL A 127 3.74 -15.79 13.05
C VAL A 127 4.52 -16.72 13.99
N SER A 128 3.96 -16.95 15.17
CA SER A 128 4.45 -17.94 16.14
C SER A 128 3.28 -18.56 16.91
N GLU A 129 3.57 -19.52 17.78
CA GLU A 129 2.58 -20.11 18.68
C GLU A 129 1.90 -19.09 19.61
N GLN A 130 2.57 -17.95 19.85
CA GLN A 130 2.05 -16.87 20.70
C GLN A 130 1.13 -15.90 19.95
N GLY A 131 1.03 -16.01 18.61
CA GLY A 131 0.19 -15.16 17.78
C GLY A 131 0.91 -14.58 16.57
N SER A 132 0.52 -13.37 16.17
CA SER A 132 1.06 -12.67 15.01
C SER A 132 1.68 -11.34 15.40
N LYS A 133 2.65 -10.88 14.62
CA LYS A 133 3.13 -9.48 14.62
C LYS A 133 3.06 -8.92 13.21
N ILE A 134 2.71 -7.66 13.09
CA ILE A 134 2.72 -6.96 11.80
C ILE A 134 4.18 -6.57 11.50
N LYS A 135 4.76 -7.17 10.46
CA LYS A 135 6.10 -6.82 10.00
C LYS A 135 6.04 -5.60 9.08
N VAL A 136 5.10 -5.61 8.14
CA VAL A 136 4.77 -4.46 7.29
C VAL A 136 3.29 -4.51 6.94
N ARG A 137 2.66 -3.35 6.78
CA ARG A 137 1.30 -3.21 6.25
C ARG A 137 1.19 -1.96 5.38
N GLY A 138 0.21 -1.93 4.49
CA GLY A 138 -0.10 -0.78 3.67
C GLY A 138 -0.69 -1.14 2.31
N THR A 139 -0.68 -0.17 1.39
CA THR A 139 -1.24 -0.35 0.04
C THR A 139 -0.17 -0.72 -0.98
N THR A 140 0.59 0.24 -1.50
CA THR A 140 1.47 -0.01 -2.67
C THR A 140 2.88 -0.42 -2.31
N GLN A 141 3.33 -0.19 -1.07
CA GLN A 141 4.73 -0.40 -0.66
C GLN A 141 4.86 -1.54 0.35
N VAL A 142 4.15 -2.64 0.13
CA VAL A 142 4.24 -3.84 0.96
C VAL A 142 4.97 -4.92 0.18
N PHE A 143 6.13 -5.34 0.71
CA PHE A 143 6.98 -6.35 0.09
C PHE A 143 7.10 -7.55 1.01
N ASN A 144 7.00 -8.76 0.47
CA ASN A 144 7.21 -9.98 1.24
C ASN A 144 8.69 -10.28 1.45
N LYS A 145 8.99 -11.29 2.27
CA LYS A 145 10.36 -11.75 2.55
C LYS A 145 11.20 -12.14 1.33
N PHE A 146 10.57 -12.38 0.18
CA PHE A 146 11.22 -12.73 -1.08
C PHE A 146 11.45 -11.51 -1.98
N GLY A 147 11.04 -10.31 -1.56
CA GLY A 147 11.17 -9.06 -2.30
C GLY A 147 10.04 -8.81 -3.32
N GLY A 148 9.02 -9.67 -3.38
CA GLY A 148 7.84 -9.46 -4.21
C GLY A 148 6.90 -8.44 -3.57
N ASN A 149 6.38 -7.50 -4.37
CA ASN A 149 5.39 -6.53 -3.91
C ASN A 149 3.98 -7.14 -3.96
N CYS A 150 3.20 -6.95 -2.90
CA CYS A 150 1.85 -7.51 -2.82
C CYS A 150 0.94 -6.93 -3.92
N LEU A 151 0.88 -5.61 -4.01
CA LEU A 151 0.00 -4.95 -4.96
C LEU A 151 0.37 -5.28 -6.42
N ASP A 152 1.66 -5.31 -6.77
CA ASP A 152 2.10 -5.60 -8.15
C ASP A 152 1.68 -7.00 -8.62
N CYS A 153 1.59 -7.97 -7.71
CA CYS A 153 1.04 -9.30 -8.00
C CYS A 153 -0.48 -9.24 -8.14
N HIS A 154 -1.15 -8.61 -7.18
CA HIS A 154 -2.61 -8.55 -7.12
C HIS A 154 -3.27 -7.65 -8.19
N LEU A 155 -2.55 -6.65 -8.71
CA LEU A 155 -3.00 -5.76 -9.79
C LEU A 155 -3.21 -6.48 -11.13
N GLN A 156 -2.64 -7.67 -11.29
CA GLN A 156 -2.74 -8.44 -12.53
C GLN A 156 -4.10 -9.15 -12.66
N ALA A 157 -4.84 -9.28 -11.56
CA ALA A 157 -6.17 -9.88 -11.59
C ALA A 157 -7.07 -9.10 -12.55
N GLU A 158 -7.85 -9.80 -13.36
CA GLU A 158 -8.86 -9.15 -14.19
C GLU A 158 -9.84 -8.38 -13.29
N PRO A 159 -10.41 -7.24 -13.77
CA PRO A 159 -11.11 -6.30 -12.89
C PRO A 159 -12.28 -6.88 -12.08
N GLN A 160 -12.94 -7.93 -12.58
CA GLN A 160 -14.06 -8.58 -11.91
C GLN A 160 -13.65 -9.40 -10.68
N TRP A 161 -12.37 -9.77 -10.57
CA TRP A 161 -11.84 -10.59 -9.48
C TRP A 161 -11.39 -9.78 -8.27
N ASP A 162 -11.51 -8.45 -8.31
CA ASP A 162 -11.31 -7.60 -7.13
C ASP A 162 -9.96 -7.85 -6.44
N PHE A 163 -8.89 -7.87 -7.24
CA PHE A 163 -7.52 -8.13 -6.78
C PHE A 163 -7.28 -9.55 -6.23
N ILE A 164 -8.23 -10.49 -6.34
CA ILE A 164 -8.02 -11.89 -5.92
C ILE A 164 -7.39 -12.69 -7.06
N CYS A 165 -6.14 -13.10 -6.85
CA CYS A 165 -5.33 -13.86 -7.80
C CYS A 165 -5.43 -15.38 -7.60
N GLU A 166 -6.58 -15.97 -7.88
CA GLU A 166 -6.70 -17.42 -8.05
C GLU A 166 -6.29 -17.86 -9.47
N ASP A 167 -6.26 -19.17 -9.69
CA ASP A 167 -6.02 -19.76 -11.01
C ASP A 167 -7.03 -19.23 -12.03
N ASN A 168 -6.52 -18.85 -13.21
CA ASN A 168 -7.30 -18.29 -14.33
C ASN A 168 -7.94 -16.91 -14.06
N HIS A 169 -7.54 -16.20 -13.01
CA HIS A 169 -7.98 -14.81 -12.76
C HIS A 169 -7.12 -13.76 -13.48
N GLY A 170 -6.22 -14.17 -14.37
CA GLY A 170 -5.34 -13.28 -15.14
C GLY A 170 -3.97 -13.00 -14.51
N CYS A 171 -3.74 -13.46 -13.27
CA CYS A 171 -2.45 -13.31 -12.59
C CYS A 171 -1.43 -14.37 -13.04
N GLU A 172 -0.15 -14.01 -13.02
CA GLU A 172 0.93 -14.99 -13.19
C GLU A 172 0.94 -16.03 -12.07
N PRO A 173 1.30 -17.29 -12.36
CA PRO A 173 1.44 -18.32 -11.33
C PRO A 173 2.42 -17.92 -10.23
N LEU A 174 2.11 -18.29 -8.99
CA LEU A 174 2.98 -18.03 -7.86
C LEU A 174 4.34 -18.74 -8.04
N PRO A 175 5.46 -18.11 -7.64
CA PRO A 175 6.79 -18.72 -7.69
C PRO A 175 7.02 -19.73 -6.55
N ILE A 176 5.93 -20.29 -5.99
CA ILE A 176 5.92 -21.32 -4.96
C ILE A 176 4.92 -22.42 -5.36
N PRO A 177 5.28 -23.70 -5.25
CA PRO A 177 4.39 -24.79 -5.64
C PRO A 177 3.28 -25.02 -4.60
N ASP A 178 2.11 -25.51 -5.05
CA ASP A 178 0.94 -25.76 -4.21
C ASP A 178 1.21 -26.63 -2.98
N PHE A 179 2.07 -27.65 -3.11
CA PHE A 179 2.38 -28.51 -1.97
C PHE A 179 3.07 -27.74 -0.84
N LEU A 180 3.88 -26.73 -1.18
CA LEU A 180 4.55 -25.87 -0.21
C LEU A 180 3.56 -24.91 0.43
N ILE A 181 2.63 -24.35 -0.37
CA ILE A 181 1.52 -23.53 0.15
C ILE A 181 0.74 -24.34 1.19
N ARG A 182 0.25 -25.53 0.83
CA ARG A 182 -0.50 -26.42 1.73
C ARG A 182 0.30 -26.79 2.97
N TRP A 183 1.57 -27.13 2.82
CA TRP A 183 2.44 -27.42 3.95
C TRP A 183 2.53 -26.26 4.94
N THR A 184 2.65 -25.01 4.46
CA THR A 184 2.64 -23.83 5.34
C THR A 184 1.28 -23.58 6.00
N GLN A 185 0.17 -23.84 5.30
CA GLN A 185 -1.18 -23.71 5.84
C GLN A 185 -1.43 -24.73 6.96
N GLU A 186 -1.03 -25.99 6.72
CA GLU A 186 -1.15 -27.07 7.70
C GLU A 186 -0.27 -26.83 8.93
N GLY A 187 0.90 -26.23 8.72
CA GLY A 187 1.89 -25.88 9.73
C GLY A 187 1.78 -24.47 10.29
N ASP A 188 0.63 -23.79 10.17
CA ASP A 188 0.42 -22.48 10.80
C ASP A 188 0.66 -22.59 12.32
N PRO A 189 1.71 -21.96 12.88
CA PRO A 189 2.09 -22.14 14.27
C PRO A 189 1.06 -21.59 15.26
N ARG A 190 0.12 -20.76 14.80
CA ARG A 190 -0.97 -20.22 15.63
C ARG A 190 -2.08 -21.24 15.87
N CYS A 191 -2.08 -22.35 15.14
CA CYS A 191 -3.08 -23.40 15.26
C CYS A 191 -2.63 -24.42 16.31
N PRO A 192 -3.32 -24.51 17.47
CA PRO A 192 -3.01 -25.49 18.50
C PRO A 192 -3.34 -26.93 18.09
#